data_AF-A0A218YVP4-F1
#
_entry.id   AF-A0A218YVP4-F1
#
_cell.length_a   1.000
_cell.length_b   1.000
_cell.length_c   1.000
_cell.angle_alpha   90.00
_cell.angle_beta   90.00
_cell.angle_gamma   90.00
#
_symmetry.space_group_name_H-M   'P 1'
#
loop_
_entity.id
_entity.type
_entity.pdbx_description
1 polymer ?
#
loop_
_entity_poly.entity_id
_entity_poly.type
_entity_poly.pdbx_seq_one_letter_code
_entity_poly.pdbx_strand_id
1 'polypeptide(L)'
;MEKSNPLTAKLPACLEDVKIKNMPGSAFYISDFISVDEEQALLTKIATVPKPRWKQLSKRRLQIWPSDLSKKNALLDIPLPEWLVNPAITRLISCPVSNATRDHIFSESPHKAPNHVLINEYLSALSA
;
A
#
# COMPACT_ATOMS: atom_id res chain seq x y z
N MET A 1 -22.12 -28.52 -2.32
CA MET A 1 -21.53 -27.67 -1.27
C MET A 1 -20.08 -27.39 -1.66
N GLU A 2 -19.88 -26.44 -2.57
CA GLU A 2 -18.55 -25.87 -2.82
C GLU A 2 -18.31 -24.90 -1.67
N LYS A 3 -17.44 -25.27 -0.72
CA LYS A 3 -16.94 -24.31 0.26
C LYS A 3 -16.03 -23.37 -0.52
N SER A 4 -16.48 -22.13 -0.68
CA SER A 4 -15.69 -21.02 -1.22
C SER A 4 -14.34 -21.00 -0.51
N ASN A 5 -13.28 -21.32 -1.25
CA ASN A 5 -11.91 -21.26 -0.77
C ASN A 5 -11.61 -19.79 -0.42
N PRO A 6 -11.17 -19.43 0.79
CA PRO A 6 -10.87 -18.05 1.12
C PRO A 6 -9.84 -17.53 0.12
N LEU A 7 -10.20 -16.45 -0.58
CA LEU A 7 -9.43 -15.86 -1.68
C LEU A 7 -7.99 -15.61 -1.20
N THR A 8 -7.07 -16.50 -1.60
CA THR A 8 -5.65 -16.35 -1.34
C THR A 8 -5.15 -15.20 -2.22
N ALA A 9 -4.36 -14.29 -1.65
CA ALA A 9 -3.82 -13.15 -2.40
C ALA A 9 -3.09 -13.65 -3.66
N LYS A 10 -3.36 -13.01 -4.82
CA LYS A 10 -2.79 -13.40 -6.11
C LYS A 10 -1.83 -12.34 -6.60
N LEU A 11 -0.60 -12.75 -6.89
CA LEU A 11 0.38 -11.90 -7.57
C LEU A 11 0.59 -12.39 -8.99
N PRO A 12 0.74 -11.47 -9.96
CA PRO A 12 1.16 -11.84 -11.30
C PRO A 12 2.63 -12.28 -11.30
N ALA A 13 3.07 -12.92 -12.39
CA ALA A 13 4.49 -13.24 -12.56
C ALA A 13 5.31 -11.96 -12.75
N CYS A 14 4.77 -10.98 -13.49
CA CYS A 14 5.31 -9.63 -13.62
C CYS A 14 4.21 -8.57 -13.83
N LEU A 15 4.53 -7.28 -13.68
CA LEU A 15 3.54 -6.20 -13.83
C LEU A 15 3.00 -6.07 -15.26
N GLU A 16 3.79 -6.42 -16.28
CA GLU A 16 3.32 -6.40 -17.68
C GLU A 16 2.07 -7.28 -17.92
N ASP A 17 1.92 -8.37 -17.17
CA ASP A 17 0.77 -9.28 -17.26
C ASP A 17 -0.56 -8.60 -16.85
N VAL A 18 -0.48 -7.55 -16.04
CA VAL A 18 -1.61 -6.82 -15.46
C VAL A 18 -1.66 -5.36 -15.90
N LYS A 19 -1.01 -5.05 -17.03
CA LYS A 19 -0.98 -3.71 -17.62
C LYS A 19 -2.36 -3.30 -18.15
N ILE A 20 -2.78 -2.08 -17.83
CA ILE A 20 -4.04 -1.53 -18.33
C ILE A 20 -3.82 -1.00 -19.76
N LYS A 21 -4.48 -1.63 -20.74
CA LYS A 21 -4.29 -1.35 -22.18
C LYS A 21 -4.65 0.07 -22.61
N ASN A 22 -5.69 0.66 -22.01
CA ASN A 22 -6.26 1.96 -22.41
C ASN A 22 -5.79 3.12 -21.53
N MET A 23 -4.68 2.95 -20.82
CA MET A 23 -4.08 3.96 -19.94
C MET A 23 -2.64 4.23 -20.37
N PRO A 24 -1.99 5.31 -19.89
CA PRO A 24 -0.55 5.47 -20.06
C PRO A 24 0.20 4.18 -19.70
N GLY A 25 1.26 3.86 -20.44
CA GLY A 25 1.94 2.57 -20.40
C GLY A 25 2.63 2.19 -19.08
N SER A 26 2.36 2.93 -18.00
CA SER A 26 2.85 2.76 -16.64
C SER A 26 1.75 2.46 -15.62
N ALA A 27 0.51 2.19 -16.07
CA ALA A 27 -0.61 1.84 -15.20
C ALA A 27 -0.85 0.31 -15.16
N PHE A 28 -0.87 -0.25 -13.95
CA PHE A 28 -1.02 -1.68 -13.68
C PHE A 28 -2.11 -1.91 -12.63
N TYR A 29 -2.83 -3.03 -12.70
CA TYR A 29 -3.89 -3.36 -11.76
C TYR A 29 -3.83 -4.81 -11.29
N ILE A 30 -3.51 -5.02 -10.01
CA ILE A 30 -3.49 -6.34 -9.37
C ILE A 30 -4.78 -6.49 -8.54
N SER A 31 -5.71 -7.33 -9.00
CA SER A 31 -6.90 -7.70 -8.24
C SER A 31 -6.54 -8.63 -7.06
N ASP A 32 -7.31 -8.57 -5.98
CA ASP A 32 -7.13 -9.46 -4.81
C ASP A 32 -5.69 -9.46 -4.27
N PHE A 33 -5.05 -8.27 -4.29
CA PHE A 33 -3.66 -8.08 -3.84
C PHE A 33 -3.48 -8.35 -2.34
N ILE A 34 -4.54 -8.19 -1.55
CA ILE A 34 -4.61 -8.42 -0.11
C ILE A 34 -5.71 -9.46 0.12
N SER A 35 -5.45 -10.46 0.95
CA SER A 35 -6.48 -11.45 1.33
C SER A 35 -7.48 -10.84 2.32
N VAL A 36 -8.63 -11.48 2.50
CA VAL A 36 -9.65 -11.04 3.47
C VAL A 36 -9.10 -10.96 4.90
N ASP A 37 -8.27 -11.93 5.30
CA ASP A 37 -7.67 -11.96 6.64
C ASP A 37 -6.64 -10.84 6.83
N GLU A 38 -5.84 -10.56 5.79
CA GLU A 38 -4.86 -9.48 5.79
C GLU A 38 -5.55 -8.11 5.80
N GLU A 39 -6.62 -7.94 5.04
CA GLU A 39 -7.45 -6.75 5.04
C GLU A 39 -8.00 -6.49 6.45
N GLN A 40 -8.59 -7.51 7.08
CA GLN A 40 -9.11 -7.39 8.44
C GLN A 40 -8.01 -7.02 9.45
N ALA A 41 -6.82 -7.63 9.33
CA ALA A 41 -5.68 -7.30 10.18
C ALA A 41 -5.20 -5.84 9.97
N LEU A 42 -5.11 -5.38 8.72
CA LEU A 42 -4.76 -4.00 8.38
C LEU A 42 -5.79 -3.01 8.94
N LEU A 43 -7.08 -3.28 8.77
CA LEU A 43 -8.16 -2.45 9.31
C LEU A 43 -8.08 -2.35 10.83
N THR A 44 -7.83 -3.46 11.53
CA THR A 44 -7.62 -3.45 12.99
C THR A 44 -6.41 -2.60 13.37
N LYS A 45 -5.29 -2.69 12.66
CA LYS A 45 -4.10 -1.85 12.92
C LYS A 45 -4.39 -0.37 12.69
N ILE A 46 -5.08 -0.04 11.60
CA ILE A 46 -5.46 1.34 11.26
C ILE A 46 -6.39 1.95 12.32
N ALA A 47 -7.38 1.18 12.78
CA ALA A 47 -8.37 1.64 13.76
C ALA A 47 -7.80 1.78 15.19
N THR A 48 -6.78 0.99 15.53
CA THR A 48 -6.19 0.94 16.88
C THR A 48 -5.06 1.95 17.10
N VAL A 49 -4.64 2.70 16.07
CA VAL A 49 -3.63 3.75 16.25
C VAL A 49 -4.15 4.86 17.18
N PRO A 50 -3.28 5.49 17.99
CA PRO A 50 -3.69 6.59 18.86
C PRO A 50 -4.33 7.74 18.07
N LYS A 51 -5.40 8.35 18.61
CA LYS A 51 -6.09 9.51 18.00
C LYS A 51 -5.14 10.64 17.52
N PRO A 52 -4.07 11.01 18.26
CA PRO A 52 -3.12 12.04 17.81
C PRO A 52 -2.37 11.72 16.51
N ARG A 53 -2.37 10.45 16.06
CA ARG A 53 -1.78 10.05 14.77
C ARG A 53 -2.62 10.51 13.58
N TRP A 54 -3.91 10.78 13.80
CA TRP A 54 -4.81 11.27 12.78
C TRP A 54 -4.78 12.78 12.68
N LYS A 55 -4.50 13.27 11.47
CA LYS A 55 -4.76 14.66 11.08
C LYS A 55 -6.16 14.76 10.49
N GLN A 56 -7.04 15.52 11.14
CA GLN A 56 -8.38 15.78 10.63
C GLN A 56 -8.33 16.80 9.49
N LEU A 57 -8.98 16.49 8.38
CA LEU A 57 -9.19 17.37 7.23
C LEU A 57 -10.71 17.50 6.99
N SER A 58 -11.13 18.36 6.06
CA SER A 58 -12.55 18.74 5.91
C SER A 58 -13.53 17.58 5.70
N LYS A 59 -13.14 16.54 4.96
CA LYS A 59 -14.01 15.38 4.64
C LYS A 59 -13.30 14.03 4.78
N ARG A 60 -12.13 14.04 5.41
CA ARG A 60 -11.25 12.87 5.53
C ARG A 60 -10.33 13.05 6.72
N ARG A 61 -9.68 11.97 7.13
CA ARG A 61 -8.53 12.02 8.03
C ARG A 61 -7.34 11.30 7.43
N LEU A 62 -6.14 11.71 7.85
CA LEU A 62 -4.87 11.26 7.29
C LEU A 62 -3.93 10.76 8.40
N GLN A 63 -3.30 9.60 8.19
CA GLN A 63 -2.07 9.22 8.89
C GLN A 63 -0.87 9.39 7.96
N ILE A 64 0.28 9.76 8.55
CA ILE A 64 1.56 9.94 7.85
C ILE A 64 2.60 9.07 8.56
N TRP A 65 3.26 8.19 7.81
CA TRP A 65 4.29 7.26 8.32
C TRP A 65 5.59 7.43 7.53
N PRO A 66 6.77 7.42 8.19
CA PRO A 66 7.01 7.09 9.61
C PRO A 66 6.80 8.26 10.60
N SER A 67 6.95 9.50 10.12
CA SER A 67 6.73 10.73 10.90
C SER A 67 6.26 11.83 9.96
N ASP A 68 5.60 12.83 10.53
CA ASP A 68 5.42 14.12 9.88
C ASP A 68 6.79 14.72 9.54
N LEU A 69 6.90 15.46 8.43
CA LEU A 69 8.13 16.16 8.08
C LEU A 69 8.61 16.96 9.29
N SER A 70 9.84 16.71 9.75
CA SER A 70 10.47 17.56 10.77
C SER A 70 10.44 19.02 10.28
N LYS A 71 10.42 19.99 11.20
CA LYS A 71 10.52 21.44 10.90
C LYS A 71 11.70 21.82 9.99
N LYS A 72 12.62 20.88 9.73
CA LYS A 72 13.78 21.00 8.83
C LYS A 72 13.60 20.34 7.45
N ASN A 73 12.41 19.91 7.05
CA ASN A 73 12.16 19.21 5.77
C ASN A 73 13.03 17.95 5.56
N ALA A 74 13.57 17.37 6.63
CA ALA A 74 14.34 16.15 6.58
C ALA A 74 13.44 14.97 6.98
N LEU A 75 13.33 13.99 6.09
CA LEU A 75 12.83 12.67 6.43
C LEU A 75 13.83 12.07 7.41
N LEU A 76 13.43 11.86 8.66
CA LEU A 76 14.21 11.05 9.58
C LEU A 76 14.15 9.60 9.07
N ASP A 77 15.29 8.92 8.97
CA ASP A 77 15.40 7.50 8.62
C ASP A 77 14.79 6.62 9.73
N ILE A 78 13.48 6.72 9.89
CA ILE A 78 12.69 5.89 10.80
C ILE A 78 12.06 4.80 9.94
N PRO A 79 12.25 3.50 10.29
CA PRO A 79 11.65 2.42 9.53
C PRO A 79 10.12 2.49 9.59
N LEU A 80 9.47 2.09 8.49
CA LEU A 80 8.02 1.91 8.49
C LEU A 80 7.62 0.77 9.45
N PRO A 81 6.47 0.87 10.12
CA PRO A 81 5.92 -0.24 10.89
C PRO A 81 5.78 -1.52 10.07
N GLU A 82 6.06 -2.66 10.69
CA GLU A 82 6.04 -3.98 10.05
C GLU A 82 4.72 -4.29 9.34
N TRP A 83 3.59 -3.88 9.91
CA TRP A 83 2.26 -4.11 9.33
C TRP A 83 1.96 -3.25 8.07
N LEU A 84 2.79 -2.25 7.78
CA LEU A 84 2.77 -1.50 6.51
C LEU A 84 3.76 -2.08 5.49
N VAL A 85 4.83 -2.72 5.97
CA VAL A 85 5.80 -3.42 5.13
C VAL A 85 5.20 -4.73 4.60
N ASN A 86 4.69 -5.55 5.51
CA ASN A 86 4.09 -6.83 5.21
C ASN A 86 2.56 -6.80 5.33
N PRO A 87 1.82 -7.26 4.30
CA PRO A 87 2.32 -7.87 3.06
C PRO A 87 2.62 -6.86 1.93
N ALA A 88 2.11 -5.63 2.01
CA ALA A 88 1.95 -4.76 0.84
C ALA A 88 3.28 -4.36 0.17
N ILE A 89 4.21 -3.77 0.90
CA ILE A 89 5.49 -3.32 0.33
C ILE A 89 6.30 -4.53 -0.13
N THR A 90 6.37 -5.58 0.68
CA THR A 90 7.08 -6.83 0.35
C THR A 90 6.60 -7.42 -0.98
N ARG A 91 5.29 -7.45 -1.20
CA ARG A 91 4.71 -7.94 -2.46
C ARG A 91 5.01 -7.03 -3.66
N LEU A 92 4.99 -5.71 -3.45
CA LEU A 92 5.33 -4.75 -4.50
C LEU A 92 6.79 -4.90 -4.96
N ILE A 93 7.72 -5.11 -4.02
CA ILE A 93 9.15 -5.29 -4.36
C ILE A 93 9.48 -6.72 -4.81
N SER A 94 8.64 -7.71 -4.48
CA SER A 94 8.83 -9.08 -5.01
C SER A 94 8.33 -9.24 -6.44
N CYS A 95 7.51 -8.32 -6.94
CA CYS A 95 6.93 -8.38 -8.28
C CYS A 95 7.80 -7.63 -9.29
N PRO A 96 8.45 -8.33 -10.26
CA PRO A 96 9.22 -7.67 -11.29
C PRO A 96 8.31 -6.90 -12.27
N VAL A 97 8.86 -5.89 -12.93
CA VAL A 97 8.14 -5.10 -13.93
C VAL A 97 7.89 -5.93 -15.19
N SER A 98 8.90 -6.66 -15.67
CA SER A 98 8.86 -7.52 -16.85
C SER A 98 9.48 -8.88 -16.56
N ASN A 99 9.21 -9.88 -17.40
CA ASN A 99 9.87 -11.19 -17.31
C ASN A 99 11.35 -11.17 -17.77
N ALA A 100 11.80 -10.08 -18.38
CA ALA A 100 13.17 -9.95 -18.90
C ALA A 100 14.17 -9.53 -17.81
N THR A 101 13.71 -8.88 -16.75
CA THR A 101 14.57 -8.40 -15.65
C THR A 101 14.00 -8.83 -14.30
N ARG A 102 14.80 -8.71 -13.24
CA ARG A 102 14.32 -8.92 -11.86
C ARG A 102 13.97 -7.61 -11.17
N ASP A 103 13.95 -6.51 -11.91
CA ASP A 103 13.70 -5.18 -11.37
C ASP A 103 12.22 -5.00 -11.05
N HIS A 104 11.93 -4.48 -9.87
CA HIS A 104 10.59 -4.07 -9.48
C HIS A 104 10.41 -2.57 -9.68
N ILE A 105 9.18 -2.06 -9.52
CA ILE A 105 8.82 -0.67 -9.83
C ILE A 105 9.66 0.40 -9.07
N PHE A 106 10.24 0.03 -7.92
CA PHE A 106 11.11 0.91 -7.13
C PHE A 106 12.63 0.74 -7.37
N SER A 107 13.10 -0.14 -8.27
CA SER A 107 14.54 -0.48 -8.38
C SER A 107 15.43 0.74 -8.65
N GLU A 108 14.93 1.69 -9.42
CA GLU A 108 15.63 2.94 -9.77
C GLU A 108 15.49 4.04 -8.71
N SER A 109 14.69 3.83 -7.65
CA SER A 109 14.58 4.80 -6.56
C SER A 109 15.79 4.72 -5.62
N PRO A 110 16.23 5.83 -5.00
CA PRO A 110 17.37 5.83 -4.08
C PRO A 110 17.27 4.80 -2.95
N HIS A 111 16.05 4.56 -2.45
CA HIS A 111 15.80 3.63 -1.35
C HIS A 111 15.41 2.22 -1.81
N LYS A 112 15.21 2.00 -3.12
CA LYS A 112 14.77 0.73 -3.72
C LYS A 112 13.47 0.14 -3.15
N ALA A 113 12.72 0.94 -2.39
CA ALA A 113 11.47 0.54 -1.74
C ALA A 113 10.68 1.80 -1.34
N PRO A 114 9.36 1.68 -1.12
CA PRO A 114 8.58 2.70 -0.45
C PRO A 114 9.15 3.01 0.94
N ASN A 115 9.38 4.29 1.22
CA ASN A 115 9.88 4.79 2.49
C ASN A 115 8.86 5.66 3.24
N HIS A 116 7.71 5.94 2.62
CA HIS A 116 6.69 6.83 3.16
C HIS A 116 5.29 6.30 2.81
N VAL A 117 4.39 6.30 3.80
CA VAL A 117 3.02 5.79 3.64
C VAL A 117 2.01 6.82 4.13
N LEU A 118 0.99 7.05 3.31
CA LEU A 118 -0.16 7.88 3.64
C LEU A 118 -1.42 7.01 3.72
N ILE A 119 -2.10 7.05 4.86
CA ILE A 119 -3.37 6.34 5.05
C ILE A 119 -4.48 7.39 5.08
N ASN A 120 -5.35 7.36 4.08
CA ASN A 120 -6.49 8.26 3.96
C ASN A 120 -7.76 7.49 4.34
N GLU A 121 -8.55 8.05 5.26
CA GLU A 121 -9.91 7.57 5.52
C GLU A 121 -10.90 8.67 5.10
N TYR A 122 -11.84 8.31 4.23
CA TYR A 122 -12.85 9.22 3.70
C TYR A 122 -14.18 8.99 4.40
N LEU A 123 -14.89 10.06 4.72
CA LEU A 123 -16.27 9.97 5.20
C LEU A 123 -17.17 9.50 4.06
N SER A 124 -18.19 8.71 4.39
CA SER A 124 -19.24 8.36 3.44
C SER A 124 -19.95 9.65 2.99
N ALA A 125 -20.27 9.73 1.70
CA ALA A 125 -21.05 10.85 1.16
C ALA A 125 -22.45 10.97 1.77
N LEU A 126 -22.91 9.96 2.51
CA LEU A 126 -24.23 9.88 3.14
C LEU A 126 -24.24 10.24 4.63
N SER A 127 -23.11 10.59 5.25
CA SER A 127 -23.10 11.10 6.62
C SER A 127 -23.32 12.62 6.62
N ALA A 128 -24.60 13.03 6.59
CA ALA A 128 -25.06 14.39 6.88
C ALA A 128 -25.73 14.43 8.26
#